data_AF-A0A970VS25-F1
#
_entry.id   AF-A0A970VS25-F1
#
_cell.length_a   1.000
_cell.length_b   1.000
_cell.length_c   1.000
_cell.angle_alpha   90.00
_cell.angle_beta   90.00
_cell.angle_gamma   90.00
#
_symmetry.space_group_name_H-M   'P 1'
#
loop_
_entity.id
_entity.type
_entity.pdbx_description
1 polymer ?
#
loop_
_entity_poly.entity_id
_entity_poly.type
_entity_poly.pdbx_seq_one_letter_code
_entity_poly.pdbx_strand_id
1 'polypeptide(L)' 'SFPSGHTTAGYVLAMSFSYNYPALFYPLIGLASLIGFSRTYLGFHYPLDVVTGAAIGVGTAYIVHHMVPFI' A
#
# COMPACT_ATOMS: atom_id res chain seq x y z
N SER A 1 13.14 6.37 -6.20
CA SER A 1 13.94 5.13 -6.04
C SER A 1 13.66 4.53 -4.68
N PHE A 2 14.04 5.15 -3.56
CA PHE A 2 13.69 4.63 -2.23
C PHE A 2 12.91 5.67 -1.40
N PRO A 3 11.78 5.31 -0.76
CA PRO A 3 10.96 4.11 -0.99
C PRO A 3 10.14 4.20 -2.30
N SER A 4 9.47 3.12 -2.69
CA SER A 4 8.58 3.10 -3.86
C SER A 4 7.27 3.86 -3.58
N GLY A 5 7.16 5.08 -4.11
CA GLY A 5 5.96 5.92 -3.95
C GLY A 5 4.68 5.30 -4.55
N HIS A 6 4.78 4.62 -5.70
CA HIS A 6 3.65 3.90 -6.30
C HIS A 6 3.16 2.77 -5.39
N THR A 7 4.08 2.04 -4.76
CA THR A 7 3.74 0.97 -3.81
C THR A 7 3.12 1.58 -2.56
N THR A 8 3.70 2.64 -2.00
CA THR A 8 3.14 3.34 -0.84
C THR A 8 1.70 3.78 -1.11
N ALA A 9 1.46 4.51 -2.20
CA ALA A 9 0.13 4.97 -2.56
C ALA A 9 -0.86 3.82 -2.76
N GLY A 10 -0.45 2.75 -3.45
CA GLY A 10 -1.27 1.56 -3.65
C GLY A 10 -1.70 0.91 -2.32
N TYR A 11 -0.77 0.73 -1.38
CA TYR A 11 -1.07 0.14 -0.07
C TYR A 11 -1.87 1.07 0.86
N VAL A 12 -1.64 2.39 0.82
CA VAL A 12 -2.47 3.37 1.57
C VAL A 12 -3.93 3.26 1.11
N LEU A 13 -4.16 3.32 -0.20
CA LEU A 13 -5.52 3.25 -0.75
C LEU A 13 -6.15 1.89 -0.46
N ALA A 14 -5.43 0.80 -0.72
CA ALA A 14 -5.94 -0.55 -0.45
C ALA A 14 -6.39 -0.70 1.00
N MET A 15 -5.56 -0.30 1.97
CA MET A 15 -5.91 -0.37 3.39
C MET A 15 -7.07 0.56 3.74
N SER A 16 -7.05 1.82 3.30
CA SER A 16 -8.08 2.81 3.66
C SER A 16 -9.47 2.42 3.15
N PHE A 17 -9.55 1.90 1.93
CA PHE A 17 -10.80 1.36 1.39
C PHE A 17 -11.23 0.09 2.13
N SER A 18 -10.29 -0.75 2.56
CA SER A 18 -10.59 -1.99 3.27
C SER A 18 -11.14 -1.75 4.69
N TYR A 19 -10.76 -0.65 5.35
CA TYR A 19 -11.36 -0.25 6.63
C TYR A 19 -12.86 0.06 6.49
N ASN A 20 -13.26 0.69 5.39
CA ASN A 20 -14.65 1.04 5.11
C ASN A 20 -15.44 -0.12 4.47
N TYR A 21 -14.76 -0.95 3.67
CA TYR A 21 -15.35 -2.08 2.93
C TYR A 21 -14.51 -3.35 3.12
N PRO A 22 -14.69 -4.09 4.23
CA PRO A 22 -13.84 -5.24 4.56
C PRO A 22 -13.80 -6.34 3.50
N ALA A 23 -14.88 -6.50 2.72
CA ALA A 23 -14.95 -7.46 1.61
C ALA A 23 -13.92 -7.17 0.49
N LEU A 24 -13.42 -5.94 0.40
CA LEU A 24 -12.45 -5.52 -0.60
C LEU A 24 -10.99 -5.74 -0.18
N PHE A 25 -10.73 -6.23 1.04
CA PHE A 25 -9.37 -6.38 1.56
C PHE A 25 -8.46 -7.22 0.66
N TYR A 26 -8.82 -8.47 0.42
CA TYR A 26 -8.03 -9.37 -0.42
C TYR A 26 -7.82 -8.85 -1.85
N PRO A 27 -8.85 -8.40 -2.60
CA PRO A 27 -8.64 -7.92 -3.96
C PRO A 27 -7.79 -6.65 -4.01
N LEU A 28 -7.96 -5.71 -3.08
CA LEU A 28 -7.19 -4.46 -3.08
C LEU A 28 -5.74 -4.66 -2.66
N ILE A 29 -5.47 -5.52 -1.68
CA ILE A 29 -4.10 -5.87 -1.28
C ILE A 29 -3.40 -6.67 -2.40
N GLY A 30 -4.14 -7.56 -3.08
CA GLY A 30 -3.65 -8.23 -4.29
C GLY A 30 -3.27 -7.24 -5.38
N LEU A 31 -4.12 -6.26 -5.67
CA LEU A 31 -3.84 -5.21 -6.65
C LEU A 31 -2.64 -4.35 -6.25
N ALA A 32 -2.56 -3.90 -5.00
CA ALA A 32 -1.42 -3.14 -4.48
C ALA A 32 -0.09 -3.93 -4.57
N SER A 33 -0.17 -5.25 -4.34
CA SER A 33 0.97 -6.16 -4.52
C SER A 33 1.38 -6.28 -5.99
N LEU A 34 0.43 -6.38 -6.93
CA LEU A 34 0.70 -6.37 -8.37
C LEU A 34 1.34 -5.06 -8.82
N ILE A 35 0.89 -3.92 -8.29
CA ILE A 35 1.50 -2.61 -8.55
C ILE A 35 2.97 -2.63 -8.07
N GLY A 36 3.22 -3.08 -6.83
CA GLY A 36 4.58 -3.21 -6.31
C GLY A 36 5.46 -4.15 -7.12
N PHE A 37 4.95 -5.33 -7.47
CA PHE A 37 5.64 -6.29 -8.33
C PHE A 37 6.01 -5.68 -9.68
N SER A 38 5.10 -4.93 -10.30
CA SER A 38 5.37 -4.27 -11.59
C SER A 38 6.55 -3.28 -11.50
N ARG A 39 6.78 -2.67 -10.33
CA ARG A 39 7.89 -1.71 -10.15
C ARG A 39 9.23 -2.41 -10.12
N THR A 40 9.30 -3.59 -9.50
CA THR A 40 10.50 -4.44 -9.53
C THR A 40 10.69 -5.07 -10.90
N TYR A 41 9.62 -5.61 -11.50
CA TYR A 41 9.67 -6.30 -12.79
C TYR A 41 10.16 -5.41 -13.93
N LEU A 42 9.72 -4.15 -13.98
CA LEU A 42 10.19 -3.19 -14.98
C LEU A 42 11.57 -2.59 -14.67
N GLY A 43 12.21 -2.99 -13.56
CA GLY A 43 13.54 -2.52 -13.17
C GLY A 43 13.57 -1.09 -12.62
N PHE A 44 12.42 -0.50 -12.25
CA PHE A 44 12.37 0.86 -11.70
C PHE A 44 12.72 0.94 -10.21
N HIS A 45 12.57 -0.18 -9.50
CA HIS A 45 12.74 -0.23 -8.05
C HIS A 45 13.38 -1.56 -7.62
N TYR A 46 14.21 -1.49 -6.58
CA TYR A 46 14.67 -2.70 -5.90
C TYR A 46 13.54 -3.30 -5.07
N PRO A 47 13.56 -4.63 -4.80
CA PRO A 47 12.58 -5.27 -3.94
C PRO A 47 12.43 -4.58 -2.57
N LEU A 48 13.53 -4.07 -2.02
CA LEU A 48 13.53 -3.35 -0.75
C LEU A 48 12.73 -2.04 -0.83
N ASP A 49 12.83 -1.28 -1.93
CA ASP A 49 12.06 -0.05 -2.14
C ASP A 49 10.54 -0.34 -2.09
N VAL A 50 10.13 -1.48 -2.66
CA VAL A 50 8.74 -1.95 -2.70
C VAL A 50 8.28 -2.40 -1.32
N VAL A 51 9.06 -3.22 -0.61
CA VAL A 51 8.74 -3.68 0.74
C VAL A 51 8.61 -2.51 1.72
N THR A 52 9.57 -1.57 1.69
CA THR A 52 9.51 -0.37 2.52
C THR A 52 8.32 0.51 2.14
N GLY A 53 8.01 0.67 0.85
CA GLY A 53 6.83 1.40 0.40
C GLY A 53 5.52 0.77 0.91
N ALA A 54 5.40 -0.54 0.84
CA ALA A 54 4.23 -1.26 1.37
C ALA A 54 4.08 -1.07 2.88
N ALA A 55 5.17 -1.21 3.65
CA ALA A 55 5.17 -1.01 5.10
C ALA A 55 4.74 0.42 5.49
N ILE A 56 5.27 1.44 4.81
CA ILE A 56 4.88 2.83 5.02
C ILE A 56 3.40 3.04 4.69
N GLY A 57 2.93 2.47 3.57
CA GLY A 57 1.54 2.65 3.16
C GLY A 57 0.54 2.03 4.13
N VAL A 58 0.80 0.79 4.58
CA VAL A 58 -0.01 0.12 5.60
C VAL A 58 0.03 0.89 6.93
N GLY A 59 1.22 1.25 7.40
CA GLY A 59 1.37 2.00 8.65
C GLY A 59 0.67 3.34 8.63
N THR A 60 0.73 4.07 7.50
CA THR A 60 0.05 5.37 7.35
C THR A 60 -1.46 5.20 7.44
N ALA A 61 -2.05 4.26 6.69
CA ALA A 61 -3.49 4.02 6.74
C ALA A 61 -3.94 3.58 8.14
N TYR A 62 -3.18 2.69 8.79
CA TYR A 62 -3.44 2.27 10.17
C TYR A 62 -3.47 3.46 11.13
N ILE A 63 -2.43 4.31 11.10
CA ILE A 63 -2.34 5.49 11.97
C ILE A 63 -3.52 6.43 11.74
N VAL A 64 -3.85 6.74 10.49
CA VAL A 64 -4.93 7.68 10.16
C VAL A 64 -6.28 7.18 10.67
N HIS A 65 -6.63 5.92 10.41
CA HIS A 65 -7.92 5.36 10.85
C HIS A 65 -8.05 5.19 12.37
N HIS A 66 -6.93 5.11 13.10
CA HIS A 66 -6.97 5.01 14.57
C HIS A 66 -6.84 6.37 15.27
N MET A 67 -6.19 7.35 14.64
CA MET A 67 -6.02 8.69 15.20
C MET A 67 -7.14 9.65 14.82
N VAL A 68 -7.80 9.43 13.68
CA VAL A 68 -8.89 10.30 13.20
C VAL A 68 -10.21 9.52 13.32
N PRO A 69 -11.02 9.76 14.38
CA PRO A 69 -12.18 8.92 14.71
C PRO A 69 -13.35 9.01 13.72
N PHE A 70 -13.24 9.83 12.68
CA PHE A 70 -14.30 10.11 11.70
C PHE A 70 -13.96 9.60 10.29
N ILE A 71 -12.85 8.88 10.13
CA ILE A 71 -12.35 8.32 8.86
C ILE A 71 -12.15 6.81 9.03
#